data_AF-A0A7Y9MWL9-F1
#
_entry.id   AF-A0A7Y9MWL9-F1
#
_cell.length_a   1.000
_cell.length_b   1.000
_cell.length_c   1.000
_cell.angle_alpha   90.00
_cell.angle_beta   90.00
_cell.angle_gamma   90.00
#
_symmetry.space_group_name_H-M   'P 1'
#
loop_
_entity.id
_entity.type
_entity.pdbx_description
1 polymer ?
#
loop_
_entity_poly.entity_id
_entity_poly.type
_entity_poly.pdbx_seq_one_letter_code
_entity_poly.pdbx_strand_id
1 'polypeptide(L)'
;MYSFVPEQSGGSAQSWGQAFAHRGIGDAITTLEEAGAVLVSLVDATDWSSEGFRALHELLARVRDDTGTQLGSLRIRQWELEGSE
;
A
#
# COMPACT_ATOMS: atom_id res chain seq x y z
N MET A 1 0.58 -24.19 -47.65
CA MET A 1 -0.29 -23.79 -46.53
C MET A 1 0.61 -23.52 -45.33
N TYR A 2 0.93 -22.25 -45.07
CA TYR A 2 1.64 -21.88 -43.85
C TYR A 2 0.57 -21.60 -42.78
N SER A 3 0.58 -22.39 -41.71
CA SER A 3 -0.21 -22.15 -40.51
C SER A 3 0.62 -21.27 -39.58
N PHE A 4 0.10 -20.09 -39.25
CA PHE A 4 0.67 -19.23 -38.22
C PHE A 4 0.14 -19.72 -36.87
N VAL A 5 1.06 -20.16 -36.00
CA VAL A 5 0.82 -20.45 -34.58
C VAL A 5 0.29 -19.17 -33.91
N PRO A 6 -0.70 -19.23 -33.00
CA PRO A 6 -1.21 -18.03 -32.37
C PRO A 6 -0.09 -17.37 -31.55
N GLU A 7 -0.03 -16.03 -31.67
CA GLU A 7 0.89 -15.18 -30.94
C GLU A 7 0.96 -15.52 -29.45
N GLN A 8 2.13 -15.93 -28.98
CA GLN A 8 2.50 -15.87 -27.56
C GLN A 8 2.93 -14.45 -27.15
N SER A 9 2.46 -13.41 -27.87
CA SER A 9 2.85 -12.01 -27.66
C SER A 9 2.21 -11.39 -26.41
N GLY A 10 1.20 -12.05 -25.81
CA GLY A 10 0.54 -11.60 -24.58
C GLY A 10 1.24 -11.98 -23.27
N GLY A 11 2.08 -13.02 -23.27
CA GLY A 11 2.66 -13.57 -22.05
C GLY A 11 3.69 -12.66 -21.38
N SER A 12 4.55 -12.00 -22.18
CA SER A 12 5.59 -11.11 -21.65
C SER A 12 5.01 -9.80 -21.12
N ALA A 13 4.12 -9.14 -21.86
CA ALA A 13 3.48 -7.89 -21.43
C ALA A 13 2.66 -8.07 -20.14
N GLN A 14 1.96 -9.21 -20.01
CA GLN A 14 1.20 -9.53 -18.81
C GLN A 14 2.12 -9.86 -17.61
N SER A 15 3.22 -10.59 -17.83
CA SER A 15 4.23 -10.85 -16.79
C SER A 15 4.93 -9.58 -16.30
N TRP A 16 5.26 -8.64 -17.20
CA TRP A 16 5.81 -7.34 -16.83
C TRP A 16 4.78 -6.50 -16.07
N GLY A 17 3.52 -6.49 -16.51
CA GLY A 17 2.42 -5.84 -15.80
C GLY A 17 2.25 -6.34 -14.36
N GLN A 18 2.33 -7.66 -14.16
CA GLN A 18 2.26 -8.29 -12.84
C GLN A 18 3.47 -7.92 -11.97
N ALA A 19 4.69 -7.93 -12.52
CA ALA A 19 5.89 -7.53 -11.80
C ALA A 19 5.86 -6.04 -11.37
N PHE A 20 5.37 -5.15 -12.24
CA PHE A 20 5.19 -3.73 -11.89
C PHE A 20 4.09 -3.53 -10.84
N ALA A 21 2.99 -4.30 -10.91
CA ALA A 21 1.94 -4.25 -9.91
C ALA A 21 2.45 -4.72 -8.53
N HIS A 22 3.20 -5.81 -8.48
CA HIS A 22 3.84 -6.30 -7.25
C HIS A 22 4.75 -5.25 -6.63
N ARG A 23 5.65 -4.67 -7.44
CA ARG A 23 6.56 -3.62 -6.97
C ARG A 23 5.80 -2.40 -6.48
N GLY A 24 4.82 -1.92 -7.25
CA GLY A 24 4.03 -0.75 -6.86
C GLY A 24 3.26 -0.95 -5.56
N ILE A 25 2.72 -2.15 -5.33
CA ILE A 25 2.06 -2.50 -4.06
C ILE A 25 3.07 -2.56 -2.92
N GLY A 26 4.24 -3.16 -3.13
CA GLY A 26 5.31 -3.20 -2.11
C GLY A 26 5.83 -1.81 -1.72
N ASP A 27 6.05 -0.94 -2.71
CA ASP A 27 6.48 0.45 -2.48
C ASP A 27 5.42 1.24 -1.69
N ALA A 28 4.13 1.05 -2.02
CA ALA A 28 3.02 1.68 -1.32
C ALA A 28 2.88 1.18 0.14
N ILE A 29 3.02 -0.13 0.36
CA ILE A 29 3.03 -0.73 1.71
C ILE A 29 4.15 -0.13 2.56
N THR A 30 5.37 -0.11 2.03
CA THR A 30 6.54 0.45 2.74
C THR A 30 6.31 1.91 3.12
N THR A 31 5.79 2.72 2.19
CA THR A 31 5.50 4.14 2.42
C THR A 31 4.47 4.34 3.53
N LEU A 32 3.40 3.53 3.55
CA LEU A 32 2.36 3.62 4.59
C LEU A 32 2.85 3.14 5.95
N GLU A 33 3.73 2.14 6.01
CA GLU A 33 4.36 1.69 7.25
C GLU A 33 5.27 2.77 7.85
N GLU A 34 6.09 3.43 7.04
CA GLU A 34 6.93 4.55 7.46
C GLU A 34 6.07 5.73 7.97
N ALA A 35 5.04 6.11 7.23
CA ALA A 35 4.11 7.17 7.64
C ALA A 35 3.40 6.82 8.96
N GLY A 36 2.94 5.58 9.11
CA GLY A 36 2.33 5.09 10.35
C GLY A 36 3.29 5.17 11.54
N ALA A 37 4.55 4.78 11.37
CA ALA A 37 5.56 4.86 12.41
C ALA A 37 5.83 6.31 12.86
N VAL A 38 5.89 7.25 11.93
CA VAL A 38 6.03 8.69 12.23
C VAL A 38 4.81 9.21 13.02
N LEU A 39 3.60 8.81 12.60
CA LEU A 39 2.36 9.23 13.28
C LEU A 39 2.28 8.71 14.71
N VAL A 40 2.66 7.45 14.95
CA VAL A 40 2.72 6.88 16.31
C VAL A 40 3.69 7.66 17.19
N SER A 41 4.91 7.92 16.68
CA SER A 41 5.93 8.69 17.41
C SER A 41 5.45 10.11 17.75
N LEU A 42 4.77 10.78 16.82
CA LEU A 42 4.23 12.12 17.03
C LEU A 42 3.10 12.14 18.08
N VAL A 43 2.24 11.12 18.08
CA VAL A 43 1.19 10.92 19.09
C VAL A 43 1.80 10.73 20.47
N ASP A 44 2.83 9.91 20.61
CA ASP A 44 3.44 9.62 21.90
C ASP A 44 4.29 10.77 22.45
N ALA A 45 4.92 11.56 21.58
CA ALA A 45 5.85 12.63 21.98
C ALA A 45 5.17 13.94 22.42
N THR A 46 3.86 14.10 22.20
CA THR A 46 3.17 15.37 22.40
C THR A 46 2.34 15.37 23.68
N ASP A 47 2.52 16.38 24.52
CA ASP A 47 1.63 16.63 25.66
C ASP A 47 0.33 17.28 25.16
N TRP A 48 -0.72 16.46 25.03
CA TRP A 48 -2.01 16.81 24.44
C TRP A 48 -2.92 17.67 25.33
N SER A 49 -2.38 18.30 26.38
CA SER A 49 -3.15 19.02 27.40
C SER A 49 -3.83 20.31 26.91
N SER A 50 -3.42 20.88 25.76
CA SER A 50 -4.08 22.04 25.17
C SER A 50 -5.23 21.67 24.22
N GLU A 51 -6.28 22.49 24.17
CA GLU A 51 -7.45 22.27 23.31
C GLU A 51 -7.09 22.26 21.82
N GLY A 52 -6.14 23.10 21.39
CA GLY A 52 -5.65 23.11 20.01
C GLY A 52 -4.83 21.86 19.64
N PHE A 53 -4.07 21.32 20.59
CA PHE A 53 -3.36 20.05 20.40
C PHE A 53 -4.33 18.88 20.38
N ARG A 54 -5.44 18.91 21.15
CA ARG A 54 -6.46 17.85 21.11
C ARG A 54 -7.12 17.69 19.75
N ALA A 55 -7.45 18.78 19.06
CA ALA A 55 -7.99 18.71 17.70
C ALA A 55 -6.98 18.12 16.70
N LEU A 56 -5.70 18.48 16.82
CA LEU A 56 -4.62 17.91 16.02
C LEU A 56 -4.43 16.41 16.31
N HIS A 57 -4.49 15.99 17.57
CA HIS A 57 -4.44 14.58 17.97
C HIS A 57 -5.54 13.76 17.29
N GLU A 58 -6.78 14.26 17.30
CA GLU A 58 -7.91 13.58 16.67
C GLU A 58 -7.74 13.45 15.15
N LEU A 59 -7.15 14.46 14.49
CA LEU A 59 -6.84 14.37 13.06
C LEU A 59 -5.72 13.36 12.79
N LEU A 60 -4.64 13.38 13.57
CA LEU A 60 -3.52 12.44 13.42
C LEU A 60 -3.97 10.99 13.68
N ALA A 61 -4.83 10.76 14.67
CA ALA A 61 -5.40 9.45 14.95
C ALA A 61 -6.23 8.93 13.75
N ARG A 62 -7.07 9.78 13.15
CA ARG A 62 -7.83 9.40 11.93
C ARG A 62 -6.92 9.06 10.76
N VAL A 63 -5.90 9.89 10.50
CA VAL A 63 -4.93 9.64 9.42
C VAL A 63 -4.21 8.30 9.63
N ARG A 64 -3.85 7.97 10.87
CA ARG A 64 -3.24 6.68 11.21
C ARG A 64 -4.19 5.52 10.95
N ASP A 65 -5.46 5.64 11.36
CA ASP A 65 -6.46 4.59 11.18
C ASP A 65 -6.80 4.37 9.69
N ASP A 66 -6.86 5.45 8.90
CA ASP A 66 -7.02 5.41 7.44
C ASP A 66 -5.81 4.74 6.77
N THR A 67 -4.60 5.10 7.21
CA THR A 67 -3.33 4.47 6.77
C THR A 67 -3.35 2.96 7.03
N GLY A 68 -3.78 2.53 8.23
CA GLY A 68 -3.93 1.13 8.58
C GLY A 68 -4.95 0.39 7.69
N THR A 69 -6.07 1.04 7.37
CA THR A 69 -7.10 0.50 6.47
C THR A 69 -6.56 0.31 5.04
N GLN A 70 -5.84 1.31 4.51
CA GLN A 70 -5.22 1.23 3.20
C GLN A 70 -4.14 0.16 3.14
N LEU A 71 -3.32 0.04 4.18
CA LEU A 71 -2.30 -1.00 4.31
C LEU A 71 -2.91 -2.41 4.30
N GLY A 72 -4.02 -2.61 5.02
CA GLY A 72 -4.77 -3.87 5.00
C GLY A 72 -5.28 -4.23 3.60
N SER A 73 -5.85 -3.26 2.89
CA SER A 73 -6.30 -3.44 1.50
C SER A 73 -5.15 -3.82 0.56
N LEU A 74 -4.02 -3.13 0.66
CA LEU A 74 -2.84 -3.42 -0.16
C LEU A 74 -2.23 -4.79 0.13
N ARG A 75 -2.19 -5.23 1.40
CA ARG A 75 -1.74 -6.58 1.77
C ARG A 75 -2.65 -7.66 1.21
N ILE A 76 -3.96 -7.44 1.15
CA ILE A 76 -4.89 -8.37 0.47
C ILE A 76 -4.57 -8.43 -1.02
N ARG A 77 -4.36 -7.29 -1.69
CA ARG A 77 -3.99 -7.25 -3.11
C ARG A 77 -2.64 -7.91 -3.38
N GLN A 78 -1.67 -7.74 -2.50
CA GLN A 78 -0.40 -8.45 -2.58
C GLN A 78 -0.62 -9.96 -2.53
N TRP A 79 -1.40 -10.45 -1.55
CA TRP A 79 -1.69 -11.88 -1.40
C TRP A 79 -2.44 -12.47 -2.60
N GLU A 80 -3.39 -11.72 -3.18
CA GLU A 80 -4.08 -12.12 -4.41
C GLU A 80 -3.11 -12.25 -5.60
N LEU A 81 -2.11 -11.36 -5.70
CA LEU A 81 -1.10 -11.42 -6.76
C LEU A 81 -0.11 -12.56 -6.54
N GLU A 82 0.26 -12.88 -5.30
CA GLU A 82 1.11 -14.03 -4.93
C GLU A 82 0.40 -15.37 -5.15
N GLY A 83 -0.92 -15.43 -4.90
CA GLY A 83 -1.74 -16.63 -5.12
C GLY A 83 -2.15 -16.89 -6.58
N SER A 84 -1.78 -16.00 -7.51
CA SER A 84 -2.05 -16.11 -8.95
C SER A 84 -0.89 -16.73 -9.75
N GLU A 85 0.16 -17.21 -9.07
CA GLU A 85 1.31 -17.93 -9.65
C GLU A 85 1.06 -19.44 -9.87
#